data_AF-A6WBG5-F1
#
_entry.id   AF-A6WBG5-F1
#
_cell.length_a   1.000
_cell.length_b   1.000
_cell.length_c   1.000
_cell.angle_alpha   90.00
_cell.angle_beta   90.00
_cell.angle_gamma   90.00
#
_symmetry.space_group_name_H-M   'P 1'
#
loop_
_entity.id
_entity.type
_entity.pdbx_description
1 polymer ?
#
loop_
_entity_poly.entity_id
_entity_poly.type
_entity_poly.pdbx_seq_one_letter_code
_entity_poly.pdbx_strand_id
1 'polypeptide(L)'
;MALPPRPPRTGWRTAVLGASATALVLGGAAAPSAAQNAPAPAPACAAPSTVLTVEESRLGQPLVPGGEPASQQFLRAAGFDGLVADFSSRLCAATTLEQAQDLVRSSGQGLWDTAVARAQGRLQSGTIDRYDDRPLYWARTSMSAALRALDATYLESPLQRQALLHLLDRTSRGISSVVWSQEEPDATRVVISGFDTYSLDASLRNSNPSGASALQLDGRTVQTAQGPVTVEAVVLPVNYTDFDQGVVEDAFGPVLATGEDRTDMIMTISQTGRGKMDIEQWAANARGGSPDNNRNQQFGPVSRPSHWPQPYDSPEWIETTLPYEAMIAAGTGPWPVQLNDGICEWPAGTWPEPTALQCGDDPTPGSRAGSGPGGSYLSNESMYRSNRLRIGMQAWDVPGGHLHVSALEYPSDESLLTDPAFEADRQAVVDQTVALVTAAGAAVRAEHPDATS
;
A
#
# COMPACT_ATOMS: atom_id res chain seq x y z
N MET A 1 4.15 -27.53 0.29
CA MET A 1 5.36 -28.04 -0.40
C MET A 1 6.48 -27.08 -0.02
N ALA A 2 7.43 -27.52 0.81
CA ALA A 2 8.38 -26.64 1.50
C ALA A 2 9.38 -26.01 0.51
N LEU A 3 9.55 -24.69 0.59
CA LEU A 3 10.57 -23.92 -0.11
C LEU A 3 11.94 -24.13 0.56
N PRO A 4 13.06 -24.12 -0.18
CA PRO A 4 14.39 -24.23 0.40
C PRO A 4 14.85 -22.88 1.01
N PRO A 5 15.70 -22.89 2.06
CA PRO A 5 16.20 -21.67 2.70
C PRO A 5 17.23 -20.94 1.82
N ARG A 6 17.20 -19.60 1.84
CA ARG A 6 18.17 -18.71 1.16
C ARG A 6 19.51 -18.67 1.92
N PRO A 7 20.67 -18.52 1.24
CA PRO A 7 21.97 -18.34 1.90
C PRO A 7 22.24 -16.86 2.32
N PRO A 8 23.12 -16.62 3.30
CA PRO A 8 23.37 -15.29 3.88
C PRO A 8 24.19 -14.38 2.95
N ARG A 9 23.85 -13.09 2.93
CA ARG A 9 24.52 -12.04 2.14
C ARG A 9 25.75 -11.50 2.87
N THR A 10 26.94 -11.67 2.27
CA THR A 10 28.19 -11.06 2.72
C THR A 10 28.45 -9.74 1.97
N GLY A 11 28.71 -8.66 2.72
CA GLY A 11 28.94 -7.32 2.20
C GLY A 11 30.36 -7.12 1.66
N TRP A 12 30.49 -6.53 0.47
CA TRP A 12 31.76 -6.13 -0.12
C TRP A 12 31.84 -4.60 -0.16
N ARG A 13 32.90 -4.05 0.45
CA ARG A 13 33.29 -2.64 0.36
C ARG A 13 34.22 -2.45 -0.83
N THR A 14 33.91 -1.52 -1.73
CA THR A 14 34.87 -1.03 -2.73
C THR A 14 34.97 0.49 -2.64
N ALA A 15 36.22 0.95 -2.51
CA ALA A 15 36.61 2.35 -2.55
C ALA A 15 36.72 2.81 -4.01
N VAL A 16 36.32 4.06 -4.30
CA VAL A 16 36.59 4.70 -5.58
C VAL A 16 37.27 6.06 -5.35
N LEU A 17 38.49 6.14 -5.87
CA LEU A 17 39.30 7.35 -6.03
C LEU A 17 38.76 8.19 -7.19
N GLY A 18 38.82 9.52 -7.03
CA GLY A 18 38.34 10.48 -8.00
C GLY A 18 39.29 10.78 -9.16
N ALA A 19 38.76 11.47 -10.17
CA ALA A 19 39.48 12.39 -11.03
C ALA A 19 38.49 13.31 -11.76
N SER A 20 38.69 14.61 -11.59
CA SER A 20 37.97 15.68 -12.30
C SER A 20 38.57 15.87 -13.69
N ALA A 21 37.72 16.03 -14.71
CA ALA A 21 38.14 16.53 -16.02
C ALA A 21 37.10 17.52 -16.54
N THR A 22 37.53 18.78 -16.63
CA THR A 22 36.82 19.92 -17.20
C THR A 22 36.98 19.88 -18.73
N ALA A 23 35.90 19.97 -19.49
CA ALA A 23 35.95 20.15 -20.94
C ALA A 23 34.97 21.24 -21.39
N LEU A 24 35.52 22.19 -22.17
CA LEU A 24 34.87 23.32 -22.82
C LEU A 24 33.75 22.87 -23.78
N VAL A 25 32.62 23.57 -23.74
CA VAL A 25 31.54 23.47 -24.74
C VAL A 25 31.58 24.69 -25.65
N LEU A 26 31.80 24.46 -26.95
CA LEU A 26 31.60 25.43 -28.03
C LEU A 26 30.19 25.24 -28.60
N GLY A 27 29.50 26.35 -28.81
CA GLY A 27 28.08 26.41 -29.13
C GLY A 27 27.69 25.97 -30.53
N GLY A 28 26.46 25.48 -30.63
CA GLY A 28 25.68 25.32 -31.85
C GLY A 28 24.21 25.39 -31.47
N ALA A 29 23.55 26.52 -31.74
CA ALA A 29 22.12 26.71 -31.51
C ALA A 29 21.33 25.89 -32.54
N ALA A 30 20.86 24.71 -32.15
CA ALA A 30 19.79 24.01 -32.84
C ALA A 30 18.48 24.35 -32.12
N ALA A 31 17.53 24.91 -32.86
CA ALA A 31 16.17 25.12 -32.38
C ALA A 31 15.58 23.80 -31.87
N PRO A 32 14.92 23.75 -30.70
CA PRO A 32 14.30 22.53 -30.23
C PRO A 32 13.14 22.20 -31.18
N SER A 33 13.34 21.17 -31.99
CA SER A 33 12.24 20.43 -32.58
C SER A 33 11.36 19.99 -31.42
N ALA A 34 10.09 20.38 -31.46
CA ALA A 34 9.06 19.82 -30.59
C ALA A 34 9.01 18.31 -30.87
N ALA A 35 9.78 17.55 -30.09
CA ALA A 35 9.63 16.11 -30.00
C ALA A 35 8.21 15.87 -29.52
N GLN A 36 7.39 15.34 -30.43
CA GLN A 36 6.06 14.86 -30.11
C GLN A 36 6.24 13.85 -28.97
N ASN A 37 5.64 14.13 -27.81
CA ASN A 37 5.65 13.25 -26.66
C ASN A 37 4.98 11.94 -27.04
N ALA A 38 5.78 10.98 -27.49
CA ALA A 38 5.33 9.62 -27.69
C ALA A 38 5.25 8.95 -26.30
N PRO A 39 4.17 8.20 -26.01
CA PRO A 39 4.18 7.25 -24.91
C PRO A 39 5.43 6.35 -25.04
N ALA A 40 5.93 5.79 -23.93
CA ALA A 40 6.92 4.73 -24.01
C ALA A 40 6.42 3.69 -25.04
N PRO A 41 7.24 3.28 -26.03
CA PRO A 41 6.78 2.36 -27.06
C PRO A 41 6.26 1.10 -26.37
N ALA A 42 5.03 0.71 -26.72
CA ALA A 42 4.45 -0.53 -26.23
C ALA A 42 5.44 -1.69 -26.52
N PRO A 43 5.58 -2.66 -25.60
CA PRO A 43 6.49 -3.78 -25.82
C PRO A 43 6.14 -4.49 -27.14
N ALA A 44 7.14 -5.07 -27.81
CA ALA A 44 6.97 -5.66 -29.14
C ALA A 44 5.90 -6.77 -29.19
N CYS A 45 5.62 -7.40 -28.03
CA CYS A 45 4.58 -8.40 -27.85
C CYS A 45 3.23 -7.82 -27.41
N ALA A 46 3.00 -6.50 -27.52
CA ALA A 46 1.72 -5.89 -27.12
C ALA A 46 0.68 -5.97 -28.26
N ALA A 47 -0.54 -6.41 -27.92
CA ALA A 47 -1.68 -6.30 -28.82
C ALA A 47 -2.08 -4.81 -29.00
N PRO A 48 -2.12 -4.28 -30.25
CA PRO A 48 -2.34 -2.84 -30.51
C PRO A 48 -3.69 -2.26 -30.04
N SER A 49 -4.67 -3.11 -29.76
CA SER A 49 -6.04 -2.73 -29.39
C SER A 49 -6.42 -3.07 -27.95
N THR A 50 -5.44 -3.38 -27.10
CA THR A 50 -5.73 -3.69 -25.68
C THR A 50 -6.36 -2.49 -24.99
N VAL A 51 -7.53 -2.73 -24.38
CA VAL A 51 -8.17 -1.77 -23.50
C VAL A 51 -7.48 -1.84 -22.14
N LEU A 52 -6.84 -0.73 -21.77
CA LEU A 52 -6.27 -0.53 -20.45
C LEU A 52 -7.37 -0.15 -19.45
N THR A 53 -7.14 -0.47 -18.18
CA THR A 53 -7.94 0.09 -17.09
C THR A 53 -7.76 1.62 -17.01
N VAL A 54 -8.67 2.31 -16.32
CA VAL A 54 -8.53 3.76 -16.14
C VAL A 54 -7.24 4.08 -15.39
N GLU A 55 -6.87 3.27 -14.40
CA GLU A 55 -5.59 3.33 -13.71
C GLU A 55 -4.38 3.24 -14.66
N GLU A 56 -4.29 2.16 -15.44
CA GLU A 56 -3.18 1.95 -16.38
C GLU A 56 -3.15 3.00 -17.51
N SER A 57 -4.29 3.55 -17.90
CA SER A 57 -4.37 4.60 -18.93
C SER A 57 -3.65 5.89 -18.55
N ARG A 58 -3.37 6.10 -17.24
CA ARG A 58 -2.62 7.26 -16.75
C ARG A 58 -1.12 7.15 -17.02
N LEU A 59 -0.61 5.97 -17.41
CA LEU A 59 0.81 5.77 -17.70
C LEU A 59 1.35 6.70 -18.80
N GLY A 60 0.50 7.16 -19.72
CA GLY A 60 0.86 8.10 -20.78
C GLY A 60 0.66 9.59 -20.43
N GLN A 61 0.13 9.91 -19.25
CA GLN A 61 -0.22 11.29 -18.89
C GLN A 61 0.98 12.03 -18.28
N PRO A 62 1.30 13.24 -18.75
CA PRO A 62 2.34 14.07 -18.14
C PRO A 62 1.83 14.85 -16.94
N LEU A 63 2.73 15.32 -16.07
CA LEU A 63 2.38 16.23 -14.97
C LEU A 63 1.81 17.57 -15.47
N VAL A 64 2.39 18.07 -16.56
CA VAL A 64 1.99 19.31 -17.22
C VAL A 64 1.80 19.07 -18.72
N PRO A 65 0.88 19.78 -19.40
CA PRO A 65 0.66 19.61 -20.84
C PRO A 65 1.95 19.74 -21.65
N GLY A 66 2.24 18.75 -22.50
CA GLY A 66 3.44 18.76 -23.34
C GLY A 66 4.71 18.25 -22.64
N GLY A 67 4.65 17.75 -21.41
CA GLY A 67 5.76 17.06 -20.74
C GLY A 67 5.88 15.57 -21.08
N GLU A 68 6.93 14.95 -20.53
CA GLU A 68 7.08 13.49 -20.47
C GLU A 68 6.02 12.87 -19.53
N PRO A 69 5.54 11.64 -19.78
CA PRO A 69 4.63 10.96 -18.85
C PRO A 69 5.15 10.91 -17.41
N ALA A 70 4.30 11.24 -16.44
CA ALA A 70 4.66 11.32 -15.02
C ALA A 70 5.22 10.00 -14.49
N SER A 71 4.64 8.88 -14.92
CA SER A 71 5.09 7.53 -14.61
C SER A 71 6.58 7.33 -14.93
N GLN A 72 7.03 7.74 -16.12
CA GLN A 72 8.43 7.61 -16.55
C GLN A 72 9.36 8.52 -15.76
N GLN A 73 8.89 9.73 -15.42
CA GLN A 73 9.64 10.64 -14.57
C GLN A 73 9.88 10.03 -13.17
N PHE A 74 8.85 9.47 -12.53
CA PHE A 74 8.99 8.80 -11.23
C PHE A 74 9.88 7.55 -11.29
N LEU A 75 9.69 6.71 -12.32
CA LEU A 75 10.49 5.49 -12.49
C LEU A 75 11.97 5.82 -12.66
N ARG A 76 12.31 6.77 -13.53
CA ARG A 76 13.68 7.21 -13.76
C ARG A 76 14.27 7.87 -12.51
N ALA A 77 13.50 8.72 -11.85
CA ALA A 77 13.93 9.40 -10.63
C ALA A 77 14.17 8.42 -9.46
N ALA A 78 13.60 7.21 -9.48
CA ALA A 78 13.86 6.16 -8.49
C ALA A 78 14.85 5.07 -8.96
N GLY A 79 15.18 5.04 -10.26
CA GLY A 79 15.96 3.97 -10.89
C GLY A 79 15.18 2.65 -11.08
N PHE A 80 13.85 2.72 -11.21
CA PHE A 80 12.96 1.56 -11.39
C PHE A 80 12.62 1.30 -12.87
N ASP A 81 12.97 2.23 -13.77
CA ASP A 81 12.80 2.11 -15.21
C ASP A 81 13.47 0.85 -15.78
N GLY A 82 14.69 0.52 -15.32
CA GLY A 82 15.38 -0.71 -15.69
C GLY A 82 14.63 -1.98 -15.28
N LEU A 83 14.01 -2.01 -14.10
CA LEU A 83 13.22 -3.16 -13.63
C LEU A 83 11.98 -3.39 -14.50
N VAL A 84 11.27 -2.31 -14.85
CA VAL A 84 10.09 -2.37 -15.72
C VAL A 84 10.46 -2.78 -17.14
N ALA A 85 11.59 -2.27 -17.66
CA ALA A 85 12.09 -2.63 -18.98
C ALA A 85 12.53 -4.10 -19.07
N ASP A 86 13.28 -4.61 -18.07
CA ASP A 86 13.67 -6.02 -18.00
C ASP A 86 12.45 -6.94 -17.93
N PHE A 87 11.48 -6.60 -17.06
CA PHE A 87 10.23 -7.35 -16.96
C PHE A 87 9.51 -7.44 -18.30
N SER A 88 9.32 -6.31 -18.98
CA SER A 88 8.61 -6.25 -20.26
C SER A 88 9.33 -7.04 -21.35
N SER A 89 10.66 -6.91 -21.42
CA SER A 89 11.49 -7.65 -22.38
C SER A 89 11.42 -9.17 -22.15
N ARG A 90 11.57 -9.61 -20.90
CA ARG A 90 11.50 -11.03 -20.54
C ARG A 90 10.10 -11.60 -20.69
N LEU A 91 9.07 -10.78 -20.46
CA LEU A 91 7.68 -11.18 -20.66
C LEU A 91 7.41 -11.48 -22.14
N CYS A 92 7.92 -10.66 -23.05
CA CYS A 92 7.84 -10.92 -24.49
C CYS A 92 8.65 -12.16 -24.94
N ALA A 93 9.70 -12.53 -24.19
CA ALA A 93 10.54 -13.67 -24.50
C ALA A 93 9.99 -15.01 -23.93
N ALA A 94 9.03 -14.96 -22.99
CA ALA A 94 8.40 -16.15 -22.46
C ALA A 94 7.62 -16.88 -23.58
N THR A 95 7.77 -18.20 -23.65
CA THR A 95 7.10 -19.04 -24.66
C THR A 95 6.09 -20.01 -24.07
N THR A 96 6.01 -20.11 -22.74
CA THR A 96 5.04 -20.95 -22.03
C THR A 96 4.38 -20.19 -20.87
N LEU A 97 3.19 -20.63 -20.47
CA LEU A 97 2.48 -20.07 -19.31
C LEU A 97 3.28 -20.23 -18.01
N GLU A 98 3.97 -21.36 -17.84
CA GLU A 98 4.80 -21.62 -16.66
C GLU A 98 5.97 -20.63 -16.55
N GLN A 99 6.67 -20.36 -17.66
CA GLN A 99 7.73 -19.35 -17.71
C GLN A 99 7.19 -17.95 -17.38
N ALA A 100 6.02 -17.59 -17.93
CA ALA A 100 5.38 -16.32 -17.64
C ALA A 100 4.99 -16.21 -16.15
N GLN A 101 4.43 -17.27 -15.57
CA GLN A 101 4.06 -17.33 -14.16
C GLN A 101 5.27 -17.13 -13.24
N ASP A 102 6.37 -17.85 -13.50
CA ASP A 102 7.58 -17.75 -12.68
C ASP A 102 8.27 -16.38 -12.85
N LEU A 103 8.27 -15.83 -14.07
CA LEU A 103 8.73 -14.46 -14.31
C LEU A 103 7.90 -13.45 -13.53
N VAL A 104 6.58 -13.54 -13.59
CA VAL A 104 5.67 -12.61 -12.89
C VAL A 104 5.88 -12.69 -11.38
N ARG A 105 5.92 -13.90 -10.82
CA ARG A 105 6.17 -14.11 -9.37
C ARG A 105 7.50 -13.49 -8.94
N SER A 106 8.58 -13.84 -9.65
CA SER A 106 9.92 -13.38 -9.29
C SER A 106 10.12 -11.88 -9.48
N SER A 107 9.50 -11.29 -10.52
CA SER A 107 9.59 -9.85 -10.79
C SER A 107 8.74 -9.03 -9.84
N GLY A 108 7.54 -9.51 -9.48
CA GLY A 108 6.70 -8.86 -8.47
C GLY A 108 7.38 -8.85 -7.10
N GLN A 109 7.92 -9.99 -6.65
CA GLN A 109 8.70 -10.04 -5.41
C GLN A 109 9.95 -9.16 -5.49
N GLY A 110 10.68 -9.21 -6.61
CA GLY A 110 11.88 -8.39 -6.80
C GLY A 110 11.59 -6.89 -6.77
N LEU A 111 10.43 -6.46 -7.28
CA LEU A 111 9.98 -5.07 -7.20
C LEU A 111 9.68 -4.66 -5.76
N TRP A 112 8.95 -5.49 -5.00
CA TRP A 112 8.70 -5.25 -3.57
C TRP A 112 9.99 -5.16 -2.76
N ASP A 113 10.87 -6.17 -2.87
CA ASP A 113 12.15 -6.23 -2.17
C ASP A 113 13.02 -5.00 -2.47
N THR A 114 13.00 -4.52 -3.72
CA THR A 114 13.74 -3.34 -4.16
C THR A 114 13.15 -2.05 -3.58
N ALA A 115 11.83 -1.92 -3.56
CA ALA A 115 11.14 -0.78 -2.95
C ALA A 115 11.41 -0.68 -1.45
N VAL A 116 11.30 -1.79 -0.71
CA VAL A 116 11.61 -1.85 0.73
C VAL A 116 13.09 -1.55 0.99
N ALA A 117 14.01 -2.18 0.23
CA ALA A 117 15.45 -1.92 0.40
C ALA A 117 15.81 -0.46 0.13
N ARG A 118 15.19 0.17 -0.87
CA ARG A 118 15.36 1.59 -1.17
C ARG A 118 14.81 2.46 -0.05
N ALA A 119 13.56 2.22 0.37
CA ALA A 119 12.91 2.98 1.43
C ALA A 119 13.74 2.97 2.71
N GLN A 120 14.23 1.79 3.09
CA GLN A 120 15.04 1.58 4.29
C GLN A 120 16.52 1.98 4.14
N GLY A 121 16.93 2.55 3.00
CA GLY A 121 18.30 3.02 2.78
C GLY A 121 19.34 1.90 2.61
N ARG A 122 18.90 0.65 2.45
CA ARG A 122 19.76 -0.51 2.13
C ARG A 122 20.17 -0.54 0.65
N LEU A 123 19.44 0.18 -0.19
CA LEU A 123 19.75 0.43 -1.60
C LEU A 123 19.68 1.94 -1.88
N GLN A 124 20.75 2.52 -2.39
CA GLN A 124 20.74 3.89 -2.91
C GLN A 124 20.49 3.84 -4.41
N SER A 125 19.39 4.46 -4.87
CA SER A 125 19.00 4.48 -6.27
C SER A 125 18.18 5.73 -6.60
N GLY A 126 18.46 6.30 -7.77
CA GLY A 126 17.76 7.46 -8.30
C GLY A 126 18.12 8.78 -7.61
N THR A 127 17.32 9.81 -7.89
CA THR A 127 17.46 11.18 -7.41
C THR A 127 16.32 11.61 -6.47
N ILE A 128 15.18 10.91 -6.49
CA ILE A 128 14.08 11.18 -5.55
C ILE A 128 14.42 10.61 -4.17
N ASP A 129 13.82 11.14 -3.12
CA ASP A 129 14.10 10.74 -1.74
C ASP A 129 13.55 9.33 -1.43
N ARG A 130 14.08 8.72 -0.36
CA ARG A 130 13.74 7.34 0.01
C ARG A 130 12.34 7.18 0.61
N TYR A 131 11.67 8.25 1.01
CA TYR A 131 10.32 8.22 1.58
C TYR A 131 9.22 8.27 0.51
N ASP A 132 9.60 8.21 -0.77
CA ASP A 132 8.66 8.17 -1.90
C ASP A 132 8.06 6.78 -2.18
N ASP A 133 6.73 6.70 -2.10
CA ASP A 133 5.91 5.52 -2.40
C ASP A 133 5.53 5.41 -3.89
N ARG A 134 5.49 6.53 -4.60
CA ARG A 134 5.01 6.62 -5.99
C ARG A 134 5.80 5.74 -6.98
N PRO A 135 7.13 5.54 -6.84
CA PRO A 135 7.87 4.65 -7.73
C PRO A 135 7.38 3.20 -7.74
N LEU A 136 7.03 2.63 -6.57
CA LEU A 136 6.49 1.28 -6.49
C LEU A 136 5.15 1.19 -7.23
N TYR A 137 4.27 2.16 -6.98
CA TYR A 137 2.97 2.26 -7.64
C TYR A 137 3.12 2.30 -9.17
N TRP A 138 3.90 3.24 -9.71
CA TRP A 138 4.06 3.40 -11.15
C TRP A 138 4.77 2.21 -11.82
N ALA A 139 5.70 1.55 -11.13
CA ALA A 139 6.36 0.34 -11.62
C ALA A 139 5.38 -0.82 -11.76
N ARG A 140 4.60 -1.09 -10.71
CA ARG A 140 3.59 -2.16 -10.73
C ARG A 140 2.50 -1.88 -11.76
N THR A 141 2.02 -0.63 -11.86
CA THR A 141 1.02 -0.24 -12.88
C THR A 141 1.57 -0.45 -14.30
N SER A 142 2.85 -0.13 -14.54
CA SER A 142 3.51 -0.38 -15.82
C SER A 142 3.63 -1.87 -16.14
N MET A 143 4.03 -2.69 -15.16
CA MET A 143 4.11 -4.16 -15.30
C MET A 143 2.72 -4.78 -15.54
N SER A 144 1.68 -4.29 -14.85
CA SER A 144 0.29 -4.70 -15.06
C SER A 144 -0.19 -4.39 -16.48
N ALA A 145 0.07 -3.17 -16.97
CA ALA A 145 -0.27 -2.79 -18.34
C ALA A 145 0.44 -3.66 -19.38
N ALA A 146 1.72 -4.00 -19.17
CA ALA A 146 2.45 -4.92 -20.04
C ALA A 146 1.82 -6.32 -20.05
N LEU A 147 1.46 -6.88 -18.89
CA LEU A 147 0.75 -8.16 -18.80
C LEU A 147 -0.64 -8.11 -19.43
N ARG A 148 -1.35 -6.98 -19.32
CA ARG A 148 -2.66 -6.82 -19.94
C ARG A 148 -2.56 -6.78 -21.46
N ALA A 149 -1.53 -6.12 -21.97
CA ALA A 149 -1.29 -5.96 -23.40
C ALA A 149 -0.63 -7.19 -24.06
N LEU A 150 0.00 -8.09 -23.29
CA LEU A 150 0.73 -9.23 -23.80
C LEU A 150 -0.08 -10.08 -24.80
N ASP A 151 0.34 -10.10 -26.06
CA ASP A 151 -0.14 -11.00 -27.09
C ASP A 151 0.77 -12.24 -27.12
N ALA A 152 0.26 -13.36 -26.62
CA ALA A 152 1.03 -14.59 -26.48
C ALA A 152 0.16 -15.81 -26.77
N THR A 153 0.67 -16.72 -27.60
CA THR A 153 -0.05 -17.91 -28.05
C THR A 153 -0.30 -18.94 -26.95
N TYR A 154 0.47 -18.91 -25.86
CA TYR A 154 0.27 -19.77 -24.69
C TYR A 154 -0.84 -19.29 -23.74
N LEU A 155 -1.39 -18.08 -23.97
CA LEU A 155 -2.55 -17.59 -23.24
C LEU A 155 -3.83 -18.02 -23.96
N GLU A 156 -4.26 -19.24 -23.66
CA GLU A 156 -5.43 -19.90 -24.25
C GLU A 156 -6.76 -19.36 -23.69
N SER A 157 -6.74 -18.64 -22.56
CA SER A 157 -7.94 -18.10 -21.90
C SER A 157 -7.70 -16.74 -21.22
N PRO A 158 -8.70 -15.83 -21.21
CA PRO A 158 -8.65 -14.62 -20.41
C PRO A 158 -8.38 -14.85 -18.91
N LEU A 159 -8.80 -16.00 -18.37
CA LEU A 159 -8.59 -16.34 -16.96
C LEU A 159 -7.11 -16.55 -16.63
N GLN A 160 -6.31 -17.09 -17.56
CA GLN A 160 -4.86 -17.24 -17.35
C GLN A 160 -4.18 -15.88 -17.23
N ARG A 161 -4.58 -14.91 -18.07
CA ARG A 161 -4.10 -13.53 -17.95
C ARG A 161 -4.53 -12.89 -16.64
N GLN A 162 -5.78 -13.08 -16.23
CA GLN A 162 -6.27 -12.57 -14.95
C GLN A 162 -5.50 -13.18 -13.76
N ALA A 163 -5.18 -14.47 -13.82
CA ALA A 163 -4.37 -15.15 -12.80
C ALA A 163 -2.94 -14.59 -12.74
N LEU A 164 -2.31 -14.28 -13.89
CA LEU A 164 -1.01 -13.62 -13.92
C LEU A 164 -1.06 -12.20 -13.34
N LEU A 165 -2.10 -11.42 -13.68
CA LEU A 165 -2.30 -10.08 -13.12
C LEU A 165 -2.51 -10.14 -11.59
N HIS A 166 -3.32 -11.08 -11.11
CA HIS A 166 -3.53 -11.31 -9.68
C HIS A 166 -2.21 -11.72 -8.99
N LEU A 167 -1.42 -12.61 -9.60
CA LEU A 167 -0.12 -13.01 -9.07
C LEU A 167 0.86 -11.83 -8.99
N LEU A 168 0.94 -10.99 -10.03
CA LEU A 168 1.75 -9.78 -10.01
C LEU A 168 1.31 -8.86 -8.87
N ASP A 169 0.00 -8.62 -8.76
CA ASP A 169 -0.60 -7.76 -7.77
C ASP A 169 -0.24 -8.20 -6.34
N ARG A 170 -0.46 -9.46 -5.98
CA ARG A 170 -0.14 -9.97 -4.63
C ARG A 170 1.36 -9.92 -4.32
N THR A 171 2.20 -10.34 -5.28
CA THR A 171 3.66 -10.46 -5.05
C THR A 171 4.39 -9.12 -4.99
N SER A 172 3.86 -8.08 -5.65
CA SER A 172 4.44 -6.73 -5.64
C SER A 172 3.91 -5.82 -4.54
N ARG A 173 3.07 -6.35 -3.63
CA ARG A 173 2.46 -5.64 -2.50
C ARG A 173 2.95 -6.09 -1.12
N GLY A 174 3.85 -7.07 -1.07
CA GLY A 174 4.26 -7.73 0.18
C GLY A 174 3.28 -8.79 0.68
N ILE A 175 2.10 -8.96 0.07
CA ILE A 175 1.05 -9.88 0.54
C ILE A 175 1.54 -11.33 0.57
N SER A 176 2.41 -11.73 -0.37
CA SER A 176 2.98 -13.08 -0.40
C SER A 176 4.35 -13.19 0.31
N SER A 177 4.74 -12.17 1.09
CA SER A 177 6.11 -12.02 1.60
C SER A 177 6.21 -11.95 3.12
N VAL A 178 5.08 -11.95 3.83
CA VAL A 178 5.03 -11.87 5.30
C VAL A 178 5.71 -13.09 5.91
N VAL A 179 6.91 -12.90 6.47
CA VAL A 179 7.73 -13.96 7.07
C VAL A 179 8.44 -13.40 8.29
N TRP A 180 8.20 -14.02 9.45
CA TRP A 180 8.81 -13.55 10.70
C TRP A 180 10.32 -13.76 10.75
N SER A 181 11.03 -12.73 11.21
CA SER A 181 12.46 -12.78 11.48
C SER A 181 12.78 -13.92 12.47
N GLN A 182 13.76 -14.74 12.12
CA GLN A 182 14.29 -15.79 12.99
C GLN A 182 15.37 -15.27 13.95
N GLU A 183 15.81 -14.02 13.78
CA GLU A 183 16.83 -13.40 14.62
C GLU A 183 16.27 -12.95 15.99
N GLU A 184 14.97 -12.65 16.05
CA GLU A 184 14.29 -12.11 17.23
C GLU A 184 12.99 -12.90 17.47
N PRO A 185 13.09 -14.19 17.88
CA PRO A 185 11.94 -15.09 17.99
C PRO A 185 10.92 -14.63 19.04
N ASP A 186 11.38 -13.88 20.05
CA ASP A 186 10.55 -13.35 21.13
C ASP A 186 9.99 -11.95 20.82
N ALA A 187 10.15 -11.44 19.59
CA ALA A 187 9.63 -10.13 19.21
C ALA A 187 8.10 -10.13 19.12
N THR A 188 7.48 -9.02 19.55
CA THR A 188 6.06 -8.79 19.28
C THR A 188 5.87 -8.58 17.78
N ARG A 189 4.98 -9.35 17.20
CA ARG A 189 4.71 -9.44 15.77
C ARG A 189 3.55 -8.54 15.41
N VAL A 190 3.81 -7.61 14.52
CA VAL A 190 2.82 -6.65 14.06
C VAL A 190 2.70 -6.76 12.54
N VAL A 191 1.48 -6.90 12.03
CA VAL A 191 1.22 -6.75 10.60
C VAL A 191 0.46 -5.46 10.35
N ILE A 192 0.99 -4.64 9.47
CA ILE A 192 0.32 -3.40 9.04
C ILE A 192 -0.01 -3.40 7.56
N SER A 193 -0.97 -2.58 7.17
CA SER A 193 -1.14 -2.19 5.76
C SER A 193 -0.99 -0.69 5.56
N GLY A 194 -0.37 -0.29 4.46
CA GLY A 194 -0.55 1.03 3.84
C GLY A 194 -1.43 0.95 2.59
N PHE A 195 -1.55 2.06 1.88
CA PHE A 195 -2.27 2.15 0.61
C PHE A 195 -1.42 2.71 -0.52
N ASP A 196 -1.80 2.35 -1.74
CA ASP A 196 -1.32 3.00 -2.96
C ASP A 196 -1.69 4.49 -3.03
N THR A 197 -1.03 5.19 -3.95
CA THR A 197 -1.40 6.55 -4.35
C THR A 197 -2.83 6.61 -4.88
N TYR A 198 -3.54 7.71 -4.62
CA TYR A 198 -4.93 7.89 -5.01
C TYR A 198 -5.25 9.33 -5.44
N SER A 199 -6.50 9.57 -5.84
CA SER A 199 -6.97 10.88 -6.36
C SER A 199 -6.14 11.37 -7.56
N LEU A 200 -5.69 10.42 -8.39
CA LEU A 200 -4.79 10.67 -9.52
C LEU A 200 -5.44 11.45 -10.67
N ASP A 201 -6.77 11.58 -10.68
CA ASP A 201 -7.48 12.52 -11.55
C ASP A 201 -7.29 13.98 -11.12
N ALA A 202 -7.08 14.22 -9.82
CA ALA A 202 -6.78 15.55 -9.30
C ALA A 202 -5.29 15.87 -9.47
N SER A 203 -4.41 14.91 -9.15
CA SER A 203 -2.98 15.07 -9.41
C SER A 203 -2.25 13.73 -9.48
N LEU A 204 -1.48 13.53 -10.55
CA LEU A 204 -0.54 12.40 -10.68
C LEU A 204 0.63 12.49 -9.69
N ARG A 205 0.77 13.63 -8.98
CA ARG A 205 1.81 13.84 -7.97
C ARG A 205 1.42 13.29 -6.60
N ASN A 206 0.16 12.90 -6.40
CA ASN A 206 -0.29 12.45 -5.09
C ASN A 206 0.54 11.27 -4.58
N SER A 207 1.11 11.46 -3.40
CA SER A 207 1.80 10.45 -2.62
C SER A 207 0.87 9.98 -1.51
N ASN A 208 1.05 8.75 -1.04
CA ASN A 208 0.34 8.22 0.11
C ASN A 208 1.35 7.87 1.23
N PRO A 209 1.44 8.68 2.30
CA PRO A 209 2.40 8.44 3.36
C PRO A 209 2.14 7.13 4.14
N SER A 210 0.95 6.54 4.05
CA SER A 210 0.70 5.20 4.60
C SER A 210 1.46 4.10 3.83
N GLY A 211 1.50 4.19 2.49
CA GLY A 211 2.30 3.29 1.66
C GLY A 211 3.80 3.47 1.89
N ALA A 212 4.26 4.72 2.04
CA ALA A 212 5.65 5.00 2.40
C ALA A 212 6.01 4.43 3.79
N SER A 213 5.10 4.51 4.76
CA SER A 213 5.28 3.94 6.10
C SER A 213 5.37 2.42 6.08
N ALA A 214 4.54 1.74 5.28
CA ALA A 214 4.64 0.30 5.06
C ALA A 214 6.03 -0.10 4.55
N LEU A 215 6.57 0.61 3.55
CA LEU A 215 7.90 0.34 3.01
C LEU A 215 9.05 0.59 4.02
N GLN A 216 8.89 1.57 4.92
CA GLN A 216 9.88 1.83 5.97
C GLN A 216 9.87 0.77 7.09
N LEU A 217 8.74 0.07 7.27
CA LEU A 217 8.51 -0.86 8.38
C LEU A 217 8.65 -2.33 7.99
N ASP A 218 8.43 -2.70 6.72
CA ASP A 218 8.44 -4.10 6.29
C ASP A 218 9.72 -4.86 6.65
N GLY A 219 9.61 -5.97 7.36
CA GLY A 219 10.73 -6.78 7.85
C GLY A 219 11.61 -6.11 8.90
N ARG A 220 11.17 -4.99 9.51
CA ARG A 220 11.98 -4.25 10.46
C ARG A 220 11.67 -4.67 11.90
N THR A 221 12.72 -4.98 12.66
CA THR A 221 12.64 -5.07 14.11
C THR A 221 13.11 -3.78 14.76
N VAL A 222 12.30 -3.24 15.67
CA VAL A 222 12.59 -2.04 16.46
C VAL A 222 12.69 -2.44 17.93
N GLN A 223 13.78 -2.04 18.59
CA GLN A 223 13.99 -2.30 20.00
C GLN A 223 13.23 -1.28 20.85
N THR A 224 12.41 -1.77 21.78
CA THR A 224 11.64 -0.93 22.72
C THR A 224 12.00 -1.27 24.17
N ALA A 225 11.54 -0.47 25.12
CA ALA A 225 11.78 -0.75 26.55
C ALA A 225 11.07 -2.04 27.01
N GLN A 226 10.02 -2.46 26.30
CA GLN A 226 9.22 -3.65 26.59
C GLN A 226 9.77 -4.89 25.89
N GLY A 227 10.61 -4.72 24.87
CA GLY A 227 11.19 -5.79 24.06
C GLY A 227 11.19 -5.44 22.56
N PRO A 228 11.73 -6.32 21.70
CA PRO A 228 11.69 -6.12 20.26
C PRO A 228 10.26 -6.17 19.71
N VAL A 229 9.98 -5.31 18.74
CA VAL A 229 8.75 -5.31 17.92
C VAL A 229 9.17 -5.51 16.47
N THR A 230 8.71 -6.58 15.83
CA THR A 230 8.95 -6.87 14.41
C THR A 230 7.69 -6.56 13.61
N VAL A 231 7.85 -5.77 12.55
CA VAL A 231 6.75 -5.34 11.70
C VAL A 231 6.89 -5.95 10.31
N GLU A 232 5.83 -6.59 9.83
CA GLU A 232 5.64 -6.97 8.44
C GLU A 232 4.56 -6.06 7.84
N ALA A 233 4.70 -5.69 6.57
CA ALA A 233 3.81 -4.71 5.97
C ALA A 233 3.35 -5.09 4.57
N VAL A 234 2.14 -4.63 4.22
CA VAL A 234 1.61 -4.73 2.86
C VAL A 234 1.16 -3.36 2.34
N VAL A 235 1.01 -3.24 1.03
CA VAL A 235 0.36 -2.06 0.41
C VAL A 235 -0.90 -2.47 -0.33
N LEU A 236 -2.05 -2.02 0.16
CA LEU A 236 -3.37 -2.31 -0.42
C LEU A 236 -3.67 -1.42 -1.65
N PRO A 237 -4.40 -1.94 -2.65
CA PRO A 237 -4.87 -1.15 -3.77
C PRO A 237 -5.94 -0.15 -3.35
N VAL A 238 -6.06 0.93 -4.10
CA VAL A 238 -7.20 1.85 -3.99
C VAL A 238 -8.21 1.50 -5.10
N ASN A 239 -8.83 0.32 -4.97
CA ASN A 239 -9.77 -0.25 -5.94
C ASN A 239 -10.80 -1.17 -5.27
N TYR A 240 -12.09 -0.91 -5.49
CA TYR A 240 -13.18 -1.70 -4.93
C TYR A 240 -13.22 -3.14 -5.47
N THR A 241 -12.84 -3.34 -6.73
CA THR A 241 -12.84 -4.68 -7.34
C THR A 241 -11.84 -5.60 -6.65
N ASP A 242 -10.66 -5.09 -6.29
CA ASP A 242 -9.64 -5.86 -5.58
C ASP A 242 -10.06 -6.16 -4.13
N PHE A 243 -10.78 -5.23 -3.50
CA PHE A 243 -11.42 -5.44 -2.20
C PHE A 243 -12.49 -6.53 -2.28
N ASP A 244 -13.37 -6.48 -3.29
CA ASP A 244 -14.38 -7.51 -3.51
C ASP A 244 -13.77 -8.89 -3.78
N GLN A 245 -12.57 -8.94 -4.38
CA GLN A 245 -11.78 -10.16 -4.57
C GLN A 245 -11.00 -10.62 -3.32
N GLY A 246 -11.09 -9.89 -2.20
CA GLY A 246 -10.54 -10.32 -0.91
C GLY A 246 -9.09 -9.92 -0.63
N VAL A 247 -8.57 -8.85 -1.25
CA VAL A 247 -7.17 -8.42 -1.02
C VAL A 247 -6.83 -8.10 0.43
N VAL A 248 -7.77 -7.57 1.20
CA VAL A 248 -7.58 -7.31 2.63
C VAL A 248 -7.47 -8.64 3.38
N GLU A 249 -8.36 -9.56 3.06
CA GLU A 249 -8.39 -10.86 3.71
C GLU A 249 -7.19 -11.74 3.32
N ASP A 250 -6.69 -11.63 2.09
CA ASP A 250 -5.46 -12.29 1.66
C ASP A 250 -4.23 -11.77 2.43
N ALA A 251 -4.22 -10.48 2.80
CA ALA A 251 -3.12 -9.86 3.55
C ALA A 251 -3.12 -10.26 5.03
N PHE A 252 -4.29 -10.31 5.67
CA PHE A 252 -4.38 -10.52 7.13
C PHE A 252 -4.77 -11.94 7.54
N GLY A 253 -5.46 -12.68 6.67
CA GLY A 253 -5.94 -14.02 6.97
C GLY A 253 -4.84 -15.02 7.34
N PRO A 254 -3.72 -15.11 6.59
CA PRO A 254 -2.63 -16.02 6.93
C PRO A 254 -2.06 -15.79 8.33
N VAL A 255 -1.93 -14.54 8.76
CA VAL A 255 -1.32 -14.17 10.05
C VAL A 255 -2.31 -14.16 11.23
N LEU A 256 -3.61 -14.24 10.94
CA LEU A 256 -4.64 -14.42 11.97
C LEU A 256 -4.91 -15.89 12.27
N ALA A 257 -4.51 -16.80 11.38
CA ALA A 257 -4.63 -18.24 11.58
C ALA A 257 -3.83 -18.69 12.80
N THR A 258 -4.34 -19.70 13.51
CA THR A 258 -3.59 -20.32 14.60
C THR A 258 -2.35 -21.03 14.05
N GLY A 259 -1.20 -20.83 14.68
CA GLY A 259 0.05 -21.46 14.25
C GLY A 259 1.28 -20.61 14.54
N GLU A 260 2.42 -21.08 14.06
CA GLU A 260 3.73 -20.45 14.27
C GLU A 260 3.88 -19.10 13.58
N ASP A 261 3.03 -18.80 12.59
CA ASP A 261 3.07 -17.55 11.82
C ASP A 261 2.05 -16.51 12.31
N ARG A 262 1.41 -16.74 13.46
CA ARG A 262 0.41 -15.83 14.00
C ARG A 262 1.03 -14.49 14.41
N THR A 263 0.31 -13.41 14.12
CA THR A 263 0.64 -12.04 14.55
C THR A 263 0.05 -11.74 15.92
N ASP A 264 0.69 -10.81 16.65
CA ASP A 264 0.19 -10.31 17.93
C ASP A 264 -0.72 -9.09 17.74
N MET A 265 -0.57 -8.33 16.65
CA MET A 265 -1.41 -7.17 16.33
C MET A 265 -1.59 -7.01 14.83
N ILE A 266 -2.75 -6.47 14.41
CA ILE A 266 -2.98 -5.97 13.07
C ILE A 266 -3.35 -4.48 13.10
N MET A 267 -2.91 -3.71 12.10
CA MET A 267 -3.30 -2.31 11.96
C MET A 267 -3.41 -1.93 10.48
N THR A 268 -4.53 -1.35 10.08
CA THR A 268 -4.65 -0.74 8.76
C THR A 268 -4.29 0.75 8.88
N ILE A 269 -3.51 1.28 7.94
CA ILE A 269 -3.05 2.66 7.96
C ILE A 269 -3.45 3.33 6.65
N SER A 270 -4.02 4.52 6.73
CA SER A 270 -4.32 5.33 5.55
C SER A 270 -4.15 6.82 5.85
N GLN A 271 -4.49 7.69 4.91
CA GLN A 271 -4.29 9.14 5.03
C GLN A 271 -5.64 9.86 5.17
N THR A 272 -5.71 10.82 6.10
CA THR A 272 -6.87 11.71 6.29
C THR A 272 -6.49 13.18 6.07
N GLY A 273 -7.33 14.10 6.52
CA GLY A 273 -7.03 15.53 6.58
C GLY A 273 -5.68 15.84 7.24
N ARG A 274 -5.12 17.00 6.88
CA ARG A 274 -3.81 17.44 7.40
C ARG A 274 -3.91 17.88 8.86
N GLY A 275 -2.83 17.69 9.61
CA GLY A 275 -2.64 18.34 10.90
C GLY A 275 -2.91 17.46 12.12
N LYS A 276 -3.23 16.17 11.93
CA LYS A 276 -3.53 15.22 13.01
C LYS A 276 -3.25 13.79 12.57
N MET A 277 -3.16 12.88 13.54
CA MET A 277 -3.20 11.44 13.34
C MET A 277 -4.33 10.83 14.20
N ASP A 278 -5.26 10.16 13.55
CA ASP A 278 -6.49 9.68 14.16
C ASP A 278 -6.45 8.16 14.30
N ILE A 279 -6.65 7.65 15.52
CA ILE A 279 -6.95 6.24 15.77
C ILE A 279 -8.47 6.11 15.68
N GLU A 280 -8.98 5.40 14.69
CA GLU A 280 -10.42 5.35 14.45
C GLU A 280 -11.11 4.43 15.46
N GLN A 281 -12.13 4.93 16.16
CA GLN A 281 -12.87 4.13 17.14
C GLN A 281 -13.74 3.08 16.46
N TRP A 282 -14.42 3.43 15.37
CA TRP A 282 -15.44 2.58 14.73
C TRP A 282 -15.09 2.20 13.29
N ALA A 283 -15.17 0.91 12.98
CA ALA A 283 -15.23 0.42 11.61
C ALA A 283 -16.70 0.21 11.21
N ALA A 284 -17.10 0.75 10.06
CA ALA A 284 -18.48 0.75 9.61
C ALA A 284 -18.70 -0.28 8.49
N ASN A 285 -19.81 -1.02 8.55
CA ASN A 285 -20.32 -1.84 7.44
C ASN A 285 -20.92 -0.97 6.32
N ALA A 286 -20.15 0.00 5.84
CA ALA A 286 -20.55 0.96 4.82
C ALA A 286 -19.43 1.13 3.78
N ARG A 287 -19.82 1.21 2.51
CA ARG A 287 -18.97 1.57 1.39
C ARG A 287 -19.58 2.74 0.63
N GLY A 288 -18.77 3.72 0.25
CA GLY A 288 -19.25 5.02 -0.22
C GLY A 288 -18.16 6.07 -0.42
N GLY A 289 -18.61 7.30 -0.63
CA GLY A 289 -17.78 8.51 -0.52
C GLY A 289 -17.12 8.97 -1.81
N SER A 290 -16.29 8.15 -2.45
CA SER A 290 -15.46 8.60 -3.59
C SER A 290 -15.18 7.50 -4.63
N PRO A 291 -14.89 7.89 -5.90
CA PRO A 291 -14.40 6.96 -6.90
C PRO A 291 -13.00 6.43 -6.56
N ASP A 292 -12.77 5.16 -6.88
CA ASP A 292 -11.47 4.51 -6.76
C ASP A 292 -10.51 4.87 -7.91
N ASN A 293 -9.31 4.28 -7.96
CA ASN A 293 -8.32 4.57 -9.02
C ASN A 293 -8.81 4.19 -10.42
N ASN A 294 -9.82 3.30 -10.51
CA ASN A 294 -10.50 2.93 -11.74
C ASN A 294 -11.80 3.73 -12.00
N ARG A 295 -12.06 4.76 -11.19
CA ARG A 295 -13.28 5.58 -11.19
C ARG A 295 -14.56 4.81 -10.86
N ASN A 296 -14.45 3.63 -10.25
CA ASN A 296 -15.62 2.92 -9.75
C ASN A 296 -16.07 3.56 -8.44
N GLN A 297 -17.39 3.70 -8.28
CA GLN A 297 -18.02 4.13 -7.04
C GLN A 297 -18.95 3.04 -6.55
N GLN A 298 -19.04 2.90 -5.23
CA GLN A 298 -19.90 1.93 -4.57
C GLN A 298 -20.76 2.65 -3.53
N PHE A 299 -21.91 2.08 -3.21
CA PHE A 299 -22.79 2.51 -2.13
C PHE A 299 -23.45 1.29 -1.48
N GLY A 300 -23.46 1.23 -0.15
CA GLY A 300 -24.16 0.17 0.59
C GLY A 300 -23.27 -0.54 1.60
N PRO A 301 -23.64 -1.76 2.02
CA PRO A 301 -22.85 -2.53 2.96
C PRO A 301 -21.56 -3.07 2.32
N VAL A 302 -20.54 -3.33 3.15
CA VAL A 302 -19.27 -3.91 2.69
C VAL A 302 -19.48 -5.34 2.22
N SER A 303 -19.00 -5.65 1.01
CA SER A 303 -19.15 -6.98 0.41
C SER A 303 -18.38 -8.06 1.22
N ARG A 304 -18.75 -9.33 1.03
CA ARG A 304 -18.15 -10.48 1.73
C ARG A 304 -17.32 -11.30 0.72
N PRO A 305 -16.00 -11.42 0.88
CA PRO A 305 -15.21 -12.32 0.05
C PRO A 305 -15.51 -13.77 0.43
N SER A 306 -15.48 -14.67 -0.56
CA SER A 306 -16.03 -16.02 -0.43
C SER A 306 -15.05 -17.07 0.09
N HIS A 307 -13.73 -16.82 0.09
CA HIS A 307 -12.71 -17.83 0.41
C HIS A 307 -12.06 -17.70 1.80
N TRP A 308 -12.47 -16.72 2.61
CA TRP A 308 -11.99 -16.53 3.99
C TRP A 308 -13.13 -16.69 5.01
N PRO A 309 -12.86 -17.19 6.25
CA PRO A 309 -13.88 -17.25 7.30
C PRO A 309 -14.49 -15.88 7.58
N GLN A 310 -15.81 -15.81 7.69
CA GLN A 310 -16.56 -14.60 8.02
C GLN A 310 -17.57 -14.94 9.13
N PRO A 311 -17.90 -13.99 10.03
CA PRO A 311 -19.01 -14.20 10.95
C PRO A 311 -20.32 -14.46 10.23
N TYR A 312 -21.26 -15.15 10.88
CA TYR A 312 -22.57 -15.44 10.31
C TYR A 312 -23.28 -14.13 9.90
N ASP A 313 -23.47 -13.24 10.86
CA ASP A 313 -23.93 -11.88 10.63
C ASP A 313 -22.73 -10.96 10.34
N SER A 314 -22.93 -9.96 9.47
CA SER A 314 -21.98 -8.85 9.31
C SER A 314 -22.34 -7.77 10.33
N PRO A 315 -21.54 -7.52 11.38
CA PRO A 315 -21.84 -6.46 12.35
C PRO A 315 -21.89 -5.12 11.64
N GLU A 316 -22.84 -4.24 11.98
CA GLU A 316 -22.89 -2.90 11.37
C GLU A 316 -21.70 -2.03 11.82
N TRP A 317 -21.21 -2.27 13.03
CA TRP A 317 -20.13 -1.53 13.65
C TRP A 317 -19.16 -2.49 14.32
N ILE A 318 -17.86 -2.23 14.20
CA ILE A 318 -16.81 -2.95 14.91
C ILE A 318 -15.92 -1.91 15.59
N GLU A 319 -15.84 -1.97 16.92
CA GLU A 319 -14.97 -1.07 17.68
C GLU A 319 -13.49 -1.50 17.56
N THR A 320 -12.60 -0.52 17.55
CA THR A 320 -11.15 -0.76 17.60
C THR A 320 -10.77 -1.47 18.89
N THR A 321 -9.80 -2.37 18.79
CA THR A 321 -9.16 -2.99 19.96
C THR A 321 -7.67 -2.68 20.02
N LEU A 322 -7.19 -1.71 19.23
CA LEU A 322 -5.83 -1.20 19.36
C LEU A 322 -5.59 -0.61 20.76
N PRO A 323 -4.36 -0.65 21.29
CA PRO A 323 -4.00 -0.05 22.58
C PRO A 323 -3.90 1.48 22.45
N TYR A 324 -5.01 2.13 22.12
CA TYR A 324 -5.05 3.52 21.69
C TYR A 324 -4.64 4.50 22.79
N GLU A 325 -4.94 4.21 24.07
CA GLU A 325 -4.47 5.07 25.17
C GLU A 325 -2.95 5.09 25.26
N ALA A 326 -2.30 3.94 25.06
CA ALA A 326 -0.84 3.84 25.04
C ALA A 326 -0.24 4.54 23.81
N MET A 327 -0.88 4.41 22.64
CA MET A 327 -0.47 5.12 21.42
C MET A 327 -0.56 6.64 21.59
N ILE A 328 -1.61 7.16 22.23
CA ILE A 328 -1.77 8.59 22.54
C ILE A 328 -0.72 9.02 23.59
N ALA A 329 -0.57 8.24 24.67
CA ALA A 329 0.36 8.54 25.75
C ALA A 329 1.84 8.50 25.32
N ALA A 330 2.16 7.82 24.21
CA ALA A 330 3.50 7.80 23.63
C ALA A 330 3.99 9.20 23.22
N GLY A 331 3.09 10.16 23.04
CA GLY A 331 3.45 11.57 22.83
C GLY A 331 4.28 11.80 21.55
N THR A 332 4.04 10.98 20.52
CA THR A 332 4.70 11.13 19.22
C THR A 332 4.32 12.46 18.56
N GLY A 333 5.16 12.96 17.66
CA GLY A 333 4.92 14.21 16.95
C GLY A 333 5.52 14.18 15.54
N PRO A 334 5.26 15.21 14.72
CA PRO A 334 4.81 16.54 15.13
C PRO A 334 3.28 16.75 15.27
N TRP A 335 2.44 15.82 14.83
CA TRP A 335 0.99 15.97 14.87
C TRP A 335 0.37 15.39 16.14
N PRO A 336 -0.72 15.99 16.66
CA PRO A 336 -1.48 15.39 17.76
C PRO A 336 -2.06 14.04 17.35
N VAL A 337 -2.09 13.12 18.31
CA VAL A 337 -2.66 11.78 18.17
C VAL A 337 -3.90 11.71 19.05
N GLN A 338 -5.02 11.25 18.50
CA GLN A 338 -6.29 11.17 19.21
C GLN A 338 -7.07 9.91 18.85
N LEU A 339 -7.95 9.48 19.74
CA LEU A 339 -9.05 8.59 19.36
C LEU A 339 -10.07 9.44 18.61
N ASN A 340 -10.46 9.00 17.42
CA ASN A 340 -11.44 9.67 16.57
C ASN A 340 -12.74 8.87 16.65
N ASP A 341 -13.71 9.47 17.33
CA ASP A 341 -15.10 9.05 17.40
C ASP A 341 -15.93 9.74 16.31
N GLY A 342 -17.22 9.44 16.25
CA GLY A 342 -18.11 10.04 15.27
C GLY A 342 -18.49 9.08 14.15
N ILE A 343 -19.76 8.74 14.10
CA ILE A 343 -20.35 7.88 13.08
C ILE A 343 -21.51 8.61 12.39
N CYS A 344 -21.83 8.19 11.17
CA CYS A 344 -23.12 8.52 10.55
C CYS A 344 -23.88 7.23 10.27
N GLU A 345 -25.16 7.22 10.63
CA GLU A 345 -26.00 6.02 10.65
C GLU A 345 -27.42 6.30 10.18
N TRP A 346 -28.07 5.23 9.73
CA TRP A 346 -29.53 5.19 9.66
C TRP A 346 -30.05 4.51 10.93
N PRO A 347 -30.92 5.17 11.72
CA PRO A 347 -31.60 4.52 12.84
C PRO A 347 -32.33 3.24 12.43
N ALA A 348 -32.59 2.37 13.39
CA ALA A 348 -33.21 1.06 13.15
C ALA A 348 -34.47 1.16 12.25
N GLY A 349 -34.46 0.41 11.15
CA GLY A 349 -35.58 0.33 10.21
C GLY A 349 -35.75 1.52 9.25
N THR A 350 -34.82 2.48 9.24
CA THR A 350 -34.92 3.68 8.38
C THR A 350 -34.09 3.62 7.10
N TRP A 351 -33.14 2.68 6.99
CA TRP A 351 -32.35 2.51 5.76
C TRP A 351 -33.25 2.14 4.56
N PRO A 352 -33.06 2.70 3.35
CA PRO A 352 -32.03 3.67 2.95
C PRO A 352 -32.53 5.13 2.89
N GLU A 353 -33.46 5.55 3.75
CA GLU A 353 -34.08 6.87 3.60
C GLU A 353 -33.07 8.01 3.81
N PRO A 354 -32.82 8.87 2.79
CA PRO A 354 -31.75 9.87 2.87
C PRO A 354 -31.94 10.89 3.99
N THR A 355 -33.19 11.25 4.30
CA THR A 355 -33.50 12.25 5.33
C THR A 355 -33.40 11.70 6.75
N ALA A 356 -33.23 10.38 6.91
CA ALA A 356 -33.08 9.74 8.22
C ALA A 356 -31.62 9.56 8.64
N LEU A 357 -30.66 9.84 7.76
CA LEU A 357 -29.24 9.78 8.08
C LEU A 357 -28.91 10.82 9.17
N GLN A 358 -28.32 10.36 10.26
CA GLN A 358 -27.89 11.20 11.37
C GLN A 358 -26.44 10.88 11.73
N CYS A 359 -25.74 11.83 12.35
CA CYS A 359 -24.39 11.61 12.86
C CYS A 359 -24.33 11.92 14.36
N GLY A 360 -23.47 11.21 15.06
CA GLY A 360 -23.24 11.32 16.50
C GLY A 360 -21.98 10.55 16.88
N ASP A 361 -21.65 10.52 18.16
CA ASP A 361 -20.35 9.96 18.60
C ASP A 361 -20.33 8.42 18.53
N ASP A 362 -21.45 7.79 18.94
CA ASP A 362 -21.61 6.34 19.05
C ASP A 362 -22.83 5.80 18.28
N PRO A 363 -22.79 4.53 17.83
CA PRO A 363 -23.90 3.90 17.12
C PRO A 363 -25.10 3.62 18.02
N THR A 364 -26.31 3.84 17.51
CA THR A 364 -27.55 3.50 18.22
C THR A 364 -27.95 2.02 18.04
N PRO A 365 -28.65 1.40 19.01
CA PRO A 365 -29.04 0.00 18.91
C PRO A 365 -29.86 -0.31 17.65
N GLY A 366 -29.38 -1.27 16.86
CA GLY A 366 -30.04 -1.72 15.63
C GLY A 366 -29.92 -0.76 14.44
N SER A 367 -29.06 0.26 14.54
CA SER A 367 -28.77 1.15 13.43
C SER A 367 -28.04 0.44 12.29
N ARG A 368 -28.04 1.09 11.12
CA ARG A 368 -27.32 0.65 9.94
C ARG A 368 -26.23 1.65 9.59
N ALA A 369 -25.05 1.15 9.27
CA ALA A 369 -23.87 1.95 9.04
C ALA A 369 -23.97 2.81 7.78
N GLY A 370 -23.57 4.09 7.90
CA GLY A 370 -23.37 5.00 6.78
C GLY A 370 -21.96 5.53 6.61
N SER A 371 -21.27 5.80 7.72
CA SER A 371 -19.83 6.00 7.74
C SER A 371 -19.28 5.83 9.15
N GLY A 372 -18.04 5.36 9.23
CA GLY A 372 -17.25 5.49 10.45
C GLY A 372 -16.60 6.88 10.54
N PRO A 373 -15.84 7.14 11.60
CA PRO A 373 -15.08 8.37 11.80
C PRO A 373 -14.05 8.61 10.69
N GLY A 374 -13.51 7.52 10.14
CA GLY A 374 -12.67 7.50 8.94
C GLY A 374 -13.40 7.66 7.60
N GLY A 375 -14.72 7.90 7.62
CA GLY A 375 -15.59 7.98 6.45
C GLY A 375 -16.18 6.62 6.03
N SER A 376 -16.55 6.49 4.76
CA SER A 376 -17.11 5.26 4.17
C SER A 376 -16.33 4.79 2.93
N TYR A 377 -15.13 5.35 2.71
CA TYR A 377 -14.27 4.98 1.60
C TYR A 377 -13.42 3.74 1.92
N LEU A 378 -12.42 3.42 1.09
CA LEU A 378 -11.58 2.22 1.22
C LEU A 378 -10.75 2.18 2.52
N SER A 379 -10.46 3.33 3.15
CA SER A 379 -9.86 3.38 4.49
C SER A 379 -10.75 2.68 5.52
N ASN A 380 -12.01 3.09 5.62
CA ASN A 380 -13.03 2.40 6.43
C ASN A 380 -13.19 0.94 6.01
N GLU A 381 -13.29 0.66 4.71
CA GLU A 381 -13.51 -0.71 4.23
C GLU A 381 -12.35 -1.65 4.63
N SER A 382 -11.10 -1.16 4.66
CA SER A 382 -9.94 -1.95 5.11
C SER A 382 -9.96 -2.24 6.61
N MET A 383 -10.32 -1.25 7.43
CA MET A 383 -10.50 -1.44 8.87
C MET A 383 -11.60 -2.46 9.15
N TYR A 384 -12.75 -2.29 8.49
CA TYR A 384 -13.91 -3.14 8.69
C TYR A 384 -13.64 -4.58 8.23
N ARG A 385 -13.03 -4.78 7.06
CA ARG A 385 -12.71 -6.12 6.55
C ARG A 385 -11.68 -6.85 7.41
N SER A 386 -10.59 -6.19 7.78
CA SER A 386 -9.55 -6.80 8.61
C SER A 386 -10.09 -7.19 10.00
N ASN A 387 -10.91 -6.35 10.63
CA ASN A 387 -11.53 -6.67 11.90
C ASN A 387 -12.71 -7.66 11.79
N ARG A 388 -13.51 -7.62 10.72
CA ARG A 388 -14.54 -8.63 10.46
C ARG A 388 -13.92 -10.01 10.22
N LEU A 389 -12.79 -10.07 9.53
CA LEU A 389 -12.01 -11.30 9.38
C LEU A 389 -11.50 -11.81 10.72
N ARG A 390 -10.93 -10.93 11.55
CA ARG A 390 -10.49 -11.25 12.92
C ARG A 390 -11.60 -11.89 13.75
N ILE A 391 -12.80 -11.32 13.69
CA ILE A 391 -14.03 -11.86 14.28
C ILE A 391 -14.36 -13.25 13.69
N GLY A 392 -14.38 -13.38 12.36
CA GLY A 392 -14.72 -14.61 11.65
C GLY A 392 -13.75 -15.76 11.92
N MET A 393 -12.49 -15.44 12.19
CA MET A 393 -11.42 -16.38 12.55
C MET A 393 -11.30 -16.59 14.07
N GLN A 394 -12.14 -15.94 14.87
CA GLN A 394 -12.12 -15.99 16.33
C GLN A 394 -10.79 -15.54 16.96
N ALA A 395 -10.07 -14.64 16.29
CA ALA A 395 -8.81 -14.06 16.77
C ALA A 395 -9.05 -12.82 17.66
N TRP A 396 -9.91 -12.99 18.67
CA TRP A 396 -10.36 -11.91 19.57
C TRP A 396 -9.24 -11.28 20.39
N ASP A 397 -8.22 -12.09 20.67
CA ASP A 397 -7.00 -11.79 21.42
C ASP A 397 -5.96 -10.97 20.63
N VAL A 398 -6.12 -10.84 19.31
CA VAL A 398 -5.26 -9.99 18.48
C VAL A 398 -5.85 -8.57 18.43
N PRO A 399 -5.18 -7.52 18.94
CA PRO A 399 -5.62 -6.14 18.75
C PRO A 399 -5.70 -5.75 17.28
N GLY A 400 -6.76 -5.02 16.90
CA GLY A 400 -7.02 -4.63 15.53
C GLY A 400 -7.74 -3.29 15.42
N GLY A 401 -7.39 -2.49 14.41
CA GLY A 401 -8.00 -1.17 14.18
C GLY A 401 -7.39 -0.41 13.00
N HIS A 402 -7.59 0.91 12.99
CA HIS A 402 -7.14 1.79 11.92
C HIS A 402 -6.45 3.04 12.44
N LEU A 403 -5.41 3.46 11.72
CA LEU A 403 -4.71 4.71 11.92
C LEU A 403 -4.81 5.56 10.64
N HIS A 404 -5.42 6.72 10.75
CA HIS A 404 -5.30 7.76 9.74
C HIS A 404 -4.12 8.68 10.05
N VAL A 405 -3.25 8.90 9.07
CA VAL A 405 -2.08 9.77 9.17
C VAL A 405 -2.34 11.11 8.48
N SER A 406 -1.62 12.16 8.88
CA SER A 406 -1.77 13.50 8.33
C SER A 406 -1.53 13.53 6.83
N ALA A 407 -2.38 14.26 6.10
CA ALA A 407 -2.11 14.58 4.70
C ALA A 407 -0.85 15.44 4.51
N LEU A 408 -0.28 15.33 3.31
CA LEU A 408 0.94 16.02 2.90
C LEU A 408 0.68 17.43 2.35
N GLU A 409 1.65 18.30 2.55
CA GLU A 409 1.84 19.50 1.71
C GLU A 409 2.36 19.08 0.33
N TYR A 410 2.25 19.95 -0.68
CA TYR A 410 2.76 19.65 -2.02
C TYR A 410 3.47 20.87 -2.62
N PRO A 411 4.46 20.67 -3.51
CA PRO A 411 5.09 21.77 -4.24
C PRO A 411 4.04 22.59 -4.97
N SER A 412 4.13 23.91 -4.89
CA SER A 412 3.23 24.83 -5.61
C SER A 412 3.45 24.81 -7.12
N ASP A 413 4.68 24.51 -7.55
CA ASP A 413 4.99 24.28 -8.97
C ASP A 413 4.54 22.86 -9.36
N GLU A 414 3.50 22.79 -10.19
CA GLU A 414 2.89 21.53 -10.64
C GLU A 414 3.79 20.71 -11.57
N SER A 415 4.87 21.29 -12.10
CA SER A 415 5.84 20.57 -12.93
C SER A 415 6.85 19.75 -12.12
N LEU A 416 6.96 19.99 -10.82
CA LEU A 416 7.91 19.31 -9.95
C LEU A 416 7.35 17.99 -9.41
N LEU A 417 8.17 16.93 -9.46
CA LEU A 417 7.88 15.67 -8.77
C LEU A 417 7.92 15.84 -7.24
N THR A 418 8.82 16.69 -6.76
CA THR A 418 9.18 16.84 -5.35
C THR A 418 9.89 18.18 -5.13
N ASP A 419 9.95 18.64 -3.87
CA ASP A 419 10.82 19.71 -3.41
C ASP A 419 11.26 19.42 -1.96
N PRO A 420 12.26 20.15 -1.40
CA PRO A 420 12.74 19.87 -0.05
C PRO A 420 11.69 20.02 1.06
N ALA A 421 10.68 20.87 0.90
CA ALA A 421 9.64 21.06 1.90
C ALA A 421 8.67 19.87 1.92
N PHE A 422 8.28 19.40 0.73
CA PHE A 422 7.47 18.20 0.55
C PHE A 422 8.17 16.94 1.07
N GLU A 423 9.47 16.80 0.80
CA GLU A 423 10.28 15.69 1.30
C GLU A 423 10.33 15.68 2.83
N ALA A 424 10.59 16.85 3.44
CA ALA A 424 10.64 16.97 4.89
C ALA A 424 9.27 16.69 5.55
N ASP A 425 8.17 17.19 4.98
CA ASP A 425 6.83 16.98 5.50
C ASP A 425 6.44 15.49 5.46
N ARG A 426 6.65 14.85 4.31
CA ARG A 426 6.39 13.41 4.16
C ARG A 426 7.27 12.55 5.05
N GLN A 427 8.55 12.88 5.17
CA GLN A 427 9.43 12.21 6.13
C GLN A 427 8.88 12.33 7.54
N ALA A 428 8.44 13.52 7.97
CA ALA A 428 7.87 13.70 9.30
C ALA A 428 6.60 12.86 9.52
N VAL A 429 5.70 12.76 8.54
CA VAL A 429 4.49 11.91 8.64
C VAL A 429 4.91 10.45 8.81
N VAL A 430 5.84 9.98 7.98
CA VAL A 430 6.27 8.58 8.01
C VAL A 430 7.03 8.25 9.30
N ASP A 431 7.94 9.12 9.74
CA ASP A 431 8.71 8.91 10.97
C ASP A 431 7.79 8.89 12.21
N GLN A 432 6.76 9.75 12.27
CA GLN A 432 5.75 9.68 13.34
C GLN A 432 4.91 8.39 13.26
N THR A 433 4.53 7.96 12.05
CA THR A 433 3.78 6.71 11.85
C THR A 433 4.59 5.50 12.34
N VAL A 434 5.89 5.44 12.02
CA VAL A 434 6.82 4.42 12.52
C VAL A 434 6.86 4.41 14.05
N ALA A 435 6.93 5.59 14.69
CA ALA A 435 6.93 5.70 16.14
C ALA A 435 5.62 5.20 16.76
N LEU A 436 4.47 5.50 16.15
CA LEU A 436 3.16 5.04 16.62
C LEU A 436 2.94 3.55 16.49
N VAL A 437 3.32 2.95 15.35
CA VAL A 437 3.25 1.49 15.17
C VAL A 437 4.15 0.78 16.18
N THR A 438 5.34 1.33 16.43
CA THR A 438 6.26 0.81 17.45
C THR A 438 5.66 0.90 18.85
N ALA A 439 5.06 2.03 19.21
CA ALA A 439 4.41 2.23 20.51
C ALA A 439 3.23 1.27 20.71
N ALA A 440 2.43 1.05 19.67
CA ALA A 440 1.34 0.09 19.69
C ALA A 440 1.84 -1.34 19.93
N GLY A 441 2.87 -1.79 19.19
CA GLY A 441 3.49 -3.11 19.40
C GLY A 441 4.09 -3.26 20.80
N ALA A 442 4.75 -2.23 21.33
CA ALA A 442 5.29 -2.26 22.69
C ALA A 442 4.20 -2.39 23.76
N ALA A 443 3.04 -1.75 23.55
CA ALA A 443 1.90 -1.81 24.46
C ALA A 443 1.27 -3.21 24.51
N VAL A 444 1.08 -3.86 23.36
CA VAL A 444 0.55 -5.25 23.27
C VAL A 444 1.40 -6.20 24.11
N ARG A 445 2.72 -6.04 24.10
CA ARG A 445 3.62 -6.85 24.93
C ARG A 445 3.45 -6.60 26.43
N ALA A 446 3.23 -5.36 26.83
CA ALA A 446 3.09 -4.99 28.24
C ALA A 446 1.81 -5.58 28.87
N GLU A 447 0.76 -5.73 28.07
CA GLU A 447 -0.52 -6.31 28.50
C GLU A 447 -0.48 -7.84 28.59
N HIS A 448 0.43 -8.49 27.86
CA HIS A 448 0.56 -9.95 27.80
C HIS A 448 2.02 -10.45 27.97
N PRO A 449 2.63 -10.28 29.17
CA PRO A 449 4.03 -10.64 29.39
C PRO A 449 4.33 -12.14 29.28
N ASP A 450 3.31 -13.01 29.43
CA ASP A 450 3.46 -14.47 29.49
C ASP A 450 3.07 -15.20 28.18
N ALA A 451 2.73 -14.50 27.09
CA ALA A 451 2.33 -15.13 25.83
C ALA A 451 3.51 -15.76 25.04
N THR A 452 4.74 -15.59 25.50
CA THR A 452 5.97 -16.07 24.85
C THR A 452 6.62 -17.27 25.55
N SER A 453 5.82 -18.16 26.19
CA SER A 453 6.34 -19.40 26.79
C SER A 453 5.95 -20.65 26.04
#